data_AF-A0A7K1DIY2-F1
#
_entry.id   AF-A0A7K1DIY2-F1
#
_cell.length_a   1.000
_cell.length_b   1.000
_cell.length_c   1.000
_cell.angle_alpha   90.00
_cell.angle_beta   90.00
_cell.angle_gamma   90.00
#
_symmetry.space_group_name_H-M   'P 1'
#
loop_
_entity.id
_entity.type
_entity.pdbx_description
1 polymer ?
#
loop_
_entity_poly.entity_id
_entity_poly.type
_entity_poly.pdbx_seq_one_letter_code
_entity_poly.pdbx_strand_id
1 'polypeptide(L)'
;AGQELASASGCASCHGSNGEGRVGPKWTGLADSQVTMSDGTTVTADDAYLYTSIHEPSAMRRKGAVGQMPSNQLTDEEIASIIVYIRALKG
;
A
#
# COMPACT_ATOMS: atom_id res chain seq x y z
N ALA A 1 -6.25 12.41 9.08
CA ALA A 1 -6.88 12.08 7.78
C ALA A 1 -6.39 10.73 7.24
N GLY A 2 -5.34 10.65 6.42
CA GLY A 2 -4.94 9.38 5.76
C GLY A 2 -4.60 8.23 6.70
N GLN A 3 -3.87 8.50 7.80
CA GLN A 3 -3.54 7.49 8.81
C GLN A 3 -4.78 6.96 9.57
N GLU A 4 -5.69 7.86 9.95
CA GLU A 4 -6.92 7.50 10.66
C GLU A 4 -7.83 6.69 9.74
N LEU A 5 -7.96 7.08 8.47
CA LEU A 5 -8.69 6.34 7.46
C LEU A 5 -8.09 4.94 7.26
N ALA A 6 -6.77 4.83 7.05
CA ALA A 6 -6.10 3.54 6.94
C ALA A 6 -6.33 2.63 8.18
N SER A 7 -6.42 3.23 9.36
CA SER A 7 -6.73 2.50 10.59
C SER A 7 -8.20 2.04 10.62
N ALA A 8 -9.14 2.94 10.30
CA ALA A 8 -10.57 2.65 10.27
C ALA A 8 -10.95 1.62 9.19
N SER A 9 -10.22 1.60 8.07
CA SER A 9 -10.37 0.64 6.97
C SER A 9 -9.64 -0.69 7.22
N GLY A 10 -9.02 -0.87 8.40
CA GLY A 10 -8.39 -2.12 8.81
C GLY A 10 -7.01 -2.39 8.18
N CYS A 11 -6.44 -1.44 7.43
CA CYS A 11 -5.13 -1.60 6.77
C CYS A 11 -4.02 -1.86 7.79
N ALA A 12 -4.12 -1.23 8.97
CA ALA A 12 -3.16 -1.36 10.06
C ALA A 12 -2.95 -2.81 10.54
N SER A 13 -3.94 -3.69 10.39
CA SER A 13 -3.84 -5.10 10.77
C SER A 13 -2.73 -5.85 10.01
N CYS A 14 -2.46 -5.43 8.76
CA CYS A 14 -1.45 -6.06 7.91
C CYS A 14 -0.24 -5.16 7.65
N HIS A 15 -0.44 -3.84 7.56
CA HIS A 15 0.60 -2.86 7.25
C HIS A 15 1.19 -2.18 8.49
N GLY A 16 0.69 -2.50 9.68
CA GLY A 16 1.13 -1.89 10.93
C GLY A 16 0.42 -0.55 11.23
N SER A 17 0.36 -0.18 12.50
CA SER A 17 -0.34 1.05 12.94
C SER A 17 0.34 2.33 12.46
N ASN A 18 1.64 2.26 12.17
CA ASN A 18 2.46 3.35 11.68
C ASN A 18 3.14 3.01 10.34
N GLY A 19 2.62 2.01 9.62
CA GLY A 19 3.20 1.58 8.35
C GLY A 19 4.48 0.75 8.49
N GLU A 20 4.78 0.21 9.68
CA GLU A 20 5.97 -0.60 9.93
C GLU A 20 5.96 -1.96 9.20
N GLY A 21 4.79 -2.40 8.74
CA GLY A 21 4.57 -3.68 8.07
C GLY A 21 4.45 -4.86 9.04
N ARG A 22 3.63 -5.85 8.66
CA ARG A 22 3.53 -7.15 9.34
C ARG A 22 3.35 -8.25 8.29
N VAL A 23 2.09 -8.58 7.99
CA VAL A 23 1.72 -9.53 6.94
C VAL A 23 1.84 -8.87 5.56
N GLY A 24 1.45 -7.61 5.47
CA GLY A 24 1.60 -6.77 4.28
C GLY A 24 2.93 -6.01 4.28
N PRO A 25 3.29 -5.39 3.15
CA PRO A 25 4.43 -4.48 3.06
C PRO A 25 4.48 -3.45 4.19
N LYS A 26 5.70 -3.11 4.62
CA LYS A 26 5.94 -1.82 5.25
C LYS A 26 5.64 -0.68 4.26
N TRP A 27 5.03 0.39 4.75
CA TRP A 27 4.84 1.65 4.02
C TRP A 27 5.99 2.63 4.27
N THR A 28 6.69 2.52 5.40
CA THR A 28 7.87 3.35 5.67
C THR A 28 8.95 3.13 4.61
N GLY A 29 9.30 4.21 3.91
CA GLY A 29 10.23 4.20 2.79
C GLY A 29 9.70 3.47 1.54
N LEU A 30 8.40 3.17 1.45
CA LEU A 30 7.82 2.51 0.28
C LEU A 30 7.70 3.45 -0.91
N ALA A 31 7.21 4.68 -0.69
CA ALA A 31 7.00 5.64 -1.77
C ALA A 31 8.31 5.92 -2.53
N ASP A 32 8.24 5.86 -3.86
CA ASP A 32 9.36 6.02 -4.80
C ASP A 32 10.48 4.96 -4.66
N SER A 33 10.24 3.86 -3.92
CA SER A 33 11.15 2.72 -3.86
C SER A 33 10.94 1.74 -5.01
N GLN A 34 11.92 0.88 -5.27
CA GLN A 34 11.79 -0.19 -6.27
C GLN A 34 11.09 -1.42 -5.66
N VAL A 35 10.06 -1.89 -6.35
CA VAL A 35 9.26 -3.07 -5.98
C VAL A 35 9.40 -4.14 -7.06
N THR A 36 9.88 -5.32 -6.67
CA THR A 36 9.89 -6.49 -7.54
C THR A 36 8.53 -7.20 -7.50
N MET A 37 7.95 -7.43 -8.68
CA MET A 37 6.69 -8.12 -8.90
C MET A 37 6.86 -9.63 -8.97
N SER A 38 5.76 -10.37 -8.86
CA SER A 38 5.77 -11.84 -8.93
C SER A 38 6.26 -12.42 -10.26
N ASP A 39 6.12 -11.66 -11.35
CA ASP A 39 6.63 -12.01 -12.68
C ASP A 39 8.13 -11.70 -12.87
N GLY A 40 8.78 -11.12 -11.85
CA GLY A 40 10.20 -10.74 -11.86
C GLY A 40 10.47 -9.33 -12.38
N THR A 41 9.47 -8.62 -12.90
CA THR A 41 9.61 -7.20 -13.26
C THR A 41 9.85 -6.35 -12.01
N THR A 42 10.46 -5.18 -12.19
CA THR A 42 10.64 -4.21 -11.11
C THR A 42 10.00 -2.89 -11.52
N VAL A 43 9.16 -2.35 -10.65
CA VAL A 43 8.48 -1.06 -10.86
C VAL A 43 8.83 -0.11 -9.73
N THR A 44 8.61 1.18 -9.96
CA THR A 44 8.68 2.20 -8.91
C THR A 44 7.34 2.22 -8.17
N ALA A 45 7.37 2.28 -6.84
CA ALA A 45 6.19 2.48 -6.01
C ALA A 45 5.77 3.96 -6.00
N ASP A 46 5.40 4.45 -7.17
CA ASP A 46 4.83 5.78 -7.38
C ASP A 46 3.34 5.82 -7.03
N ASP A 47 2.71 6.97 -7.21
CA ASP A 47 1.30 7.18 -6.85
C ASP A 47 0.36 6.28 -7.68
N ALA A 48 0.71 5.97 -8.93
CA ALA A 48 -0.08 5.07 -9.78
C ALA A 48 0.00 3.62 -9.31
N TYR A 49 1.20 3.16 -8.91
CA TYR A 49 1.39 1.87 -8.28
C TYR A 49 0.62 1.78 -6.96
N LEU A 50 0.71 2.81 -6.11
CA LEU A 50 0.03 2.82 -4.82
C LEU A 50 -1.50 2.83 -4.98
N TYR A 51 -2.02 3.67 -5.89
CA TYR A 51 -3.44 3.69 -6.23
C TYR A 51 -3.91 2.33 -6.74
N THR A 52 -3.23 1.77 -7.73
CA THR A 52 -3.61 0.46 -8.30
C THR A 52 -3.56 -0.65 -7.26
N SER A 53 -2.55 -0.64 -6.38
CA SER A 53 -2.43 -1.63 -5.30
C SER A 53 -3.57 -1.54 -4.27
N ILE A 54 -4.15 -0.36 -4.06
CA ILE A 54 -5.27 -0.15 -3.12
C ILE A 54 -6.61 -0.38 -3.82
N HIS A 55 -6.81 0.18 -5.01
CA HIS A 55 -8.04 0.09 -5.80
C HIS A 55 -8.25 -1.33 -6.35
N GLU A 56 -7.18 -1.96 -6.85
CA GLU A 56 -7.19 -3.32 -7.41
C GLU A 56 -6.12 -4.22 -6.76
N PRO A 57 -6.32 -4.68 -5.52
CA PRO A 57 -5.30 -5.40 -4.75
C PRO A 57 -4.76 -6.70 -5.37
N SER A 58 -5.49 -7.28 -6.33
CA SER A 58 -5.05 -8.45 -7.09
C SER A 58 -4.26 -8.12 -8.36
N ALA A 59 -4.28 -6.88 -8.84
CA ALA A 59 -3.64 -6.47 -10.09
C ALA A 59 -2.11 -6.49 -10.01
N MET A 60 -1.56 -6.12 -8.84
CA MET A 60 -0.12 -5.98 -8.64
C MET A 60 0.37 -6.79 -7.44
N ARG A 61 0.80 -8.03 -7.68
CA ARG A 61 1.37 -8.89 -6.64
C ARG A 61 2.88 -8.75 -6.60
N ARG A 62 3.40 -8.32 -5.44
CA ARG A 62 4.84 -8.29 -5.18
C ARG A 62 5.40 -9.71 -5.06
N LYS A 63 6.66 -9.87 -5.44
CA LYS A 63 7.42 -11.10 -5.22
C LYS A 63 7.42 -11.46 -3.73
N GLY A 64 7.11 -12.72 -3.41
CA GLY A 64 7.11 -13.23 -2.04
C GLY A 64 5.94 -12.77 -1.16
N ALA A 65 4.88 -12.18 -1.74
CA ALA A 65 3.66 -11.86 -0.98
C ALA A 65 3.00 -13.13 -0.42
N VAL A 66 2.87 -13.21 0.92
CA VAL A 66 2.38 -14.40 1.64
C VAL A 66 0.85 -14.43 1.86
N GLY A 67 0.13 -13.41 1.42
CA GLY A 67 -1.32 -13.30 1.58
C GLY A 67 -1.97 -12.45 0.50
N GLN A 68 -3.30 -12.39 0.51
CA GLN A 68 -4.08 -11.53 -0.38
C GLN A 68 -4.43 -10.23 0.36
N MET A 69 -4.10 -9.09 -0.25
CA MET A 69 -4.64 -7.81 0.22
C MET A 69 -6.15 -7.80 -0.12
N PRO A 70 -7.02 -7.50 0.85
CA PRO A 70 -8.46 -7.55 0.64
C PRO A 70 -8.94 -6.38 -0.23
N SER A 71 -10.01 -6.59 -0.98
CA SER A 71 -10.76 -5.50 -1.62
C SER A 71 -11.34 -4.56 -0.56
N ASN A 72 -11.53 -3.30 -0.93
CA ASN A 72 -12.13 -2.26 -0.10
C ASN A 72 -13.21 -1.52 -0.90
N GLN A 73 -13.93 -0.62 -0.23
CA GLN A 73 -14.97 0.22 -0.83
C GLN A 73 -14.61 1.71 -0.71
N LEU A 74 -13.31 2.03 -0.72
CA LEU A 74 -12.83 3.39 -0.60
C LEU A 74 -13.10 4.18 -1.89
N THR A 75 -13.42 5.46 -1.76
CA THR A 75 -13.48 6.37 -2.91
C THR A 75 -12.08 6.76 -3.39
N ASP A 76 -11.99 7.36 -4.58
CA ASP A 76 -10.72 7.84 -5.11
C ASP A 76 -10.07 8.89 -4.19
N GLU A 77 -10.86 9.77 -3.57
CA GLU A 77 -10.37 10.78 -2.62
C GLU A 77 -9.85 10.17 -1.32
N GLU A 78 -10.50 9.10 -0.86
CA GLU A 78 -10.09 8.33 0.30
C GLU A 78 -8.76 7.60 0.02
N ILE A 79 -8.64 6.96 -1.14
CA ILE A 79 -7.39 6.33 -1.59
C ILE A 79 -6.28 7.38 -1.70
N ALA A 80 -6.54 8.54 -2.30
CA ALA A 80 -5.58 9.63 -2.41
C ALA A 80 -5.09 10.09 -1.01
N SER A 81 -5.99 10.15 -0.03
CA SER A 81 -5.64 10.49 1.36
C SER A 81 -4.71 9.46 1.99
N ILE A 82 -4.91 8.17 1.72
CA ILE A 82 -4.01 7.09 2.17
C ILE A 82 -2.65 7.19 1.46
N ILE A 83 -2.63 7.46 0.15
CA ILE A 83 -1.39 7.63 -0.61
C ILE A 83 -0.56 8.79 -0.03
N VAL A 84 -1.18 9.93 0.27
CA VAL A 84 -0.50 11.06 0.93
C VAL A 84 0.14 10.63 2.26
N TYR A 85 -0.56 9.81 3.05
CA TYR A 85 0.01 9.25 4.28
C TYR A 85 1.21 8.33 4.00
N ILE A 86 1.12 7.40 3.03
CA ILE A 86 2.24 6.53 2.65
C ILE A 86 3.45 7.35 2.18
N ARG A 87 3.23 8.40 1.39
CA ARG A 87 4.30 9.31 0.96
C ARG A 87 4.95 10.04 2.13
N ALA A 88 4.17 10.46 3.13
CA ALA A 88 4.70 11.09 4.34
C ALA A 88 5.58 10.14 5.18
N LEU A 89 5.45 8.82 5.02
CA LEU A 89 6.31 7.81 5.65
C LEU A 89 7.61 7.53 4.87
N LYS A 90 7.86 8.23 3.75
CA LYS A 90 9.07 8.07 2.96
C LYS A 90 10.34 8.49 3.73
N GLY A 91 10.23 9.49 4.61
CA GLY A 91 11.32 10.05 5.41
C GLY A 91 10.85 11.07 6.43
#